data_AF-A0A5Q4GHU1-F1
#
_entry.id   AF-A0A5Q4GHU1-F1
#
_cell.length_a   1.000
_cell.length_b   1.000
_cell.length_c   1.000
_cell.angle_alpha   90.00
_cell.angle_beta   90.00
_cell.angle_gamma   90.00
#
_symmetry.space_group_name_H-M   'P 1'
#
loop_
_entity.id
_entity.type
_entity.pdbx_description
1 polymer ?
#
loop_
_entity_poly.entity_id
_entity_poly.type
_entity_poly.pdbx_seq_one_letter_code
_entity_poly.pdbx_strand_id
1 'polypeptide(L)'
;MRVFTNPVGSGTLWFDNLATADGTPVGYDPQARSFVASPPYCANREIIGCNWIAPEPGAFCRSCAMTALAPDRTMFNAVPNWALTEAAKRWVLDNLG
;
A
#
# COMPACT_ATOMS: atom_id res chain seq x y z
N MET A 1 -2.76 15.88 -0.76
CA MET A 1 -3.69 14.81 -1.19
C MET A 1 -3.45 14.58 -2.69
N ARG A 2 -3.15 13.35 -3.12
CA ARG A 2 -2.94 13.00 -4.54
C ARG A 2 -4.15 12.22 -5.06
N VAL A 3 -4.59 12.58 -6.26
CA VAL A 3 -5.77 12.06 -6.97
C VAL A 3 -5.28 11.15 -8.09
N PHE A 4 -5.86 9.97 -8.22
CA PHE A 4 -5.54 8.98 -9.25
C PHE A 4 -6.80 8.51 -9.96
N THR A 5 -6.67 8.10 -11.22
CA THR A 5 -7.75 7.49 -11.99
C THR A 5 -8.00 6.06 -11.51
N ASN A 6 -9.28 5.66 -11.47
CA ASN A 6 -9.65 4.27 -11.25
C ASN A 6 -9.19 3.38 -12.43
N PRO A 7 -8.37 2.32 -12.21
CA PRO A 7 -7.87 1.48 -13.30
C PRO A 7 -8.92 0.54 -13.91
N VAL A 8 -10.09 0.38 -13.29
CA VAL A 8 -11.12 -0.57 -13.74
C VAL A 8 -12.44 0.11 -14.15
N GLY A 9 -12.49 1.44 -14.20
CA GLY A 9 -13.71 2.14 -14.55
C GLY A 9 -13.62 3.65 -14.35
N SER A 10 -14.77 4.28 -14.11
CA SER A 10 -14.86 5.70 -13.80
C SER A 10 -14.56 5.97 -12.32
N GLY A 11 -14.31 7.23 -11.99
CA GLY A 11 -14.09 7.70 -10.63
C GLY A 11 -12.61 7.86 -10.26
N THR A 12 -12.42 8.20 -9.00
CA THR A 12 -11.14 8.67 -8.45
C THR A 12 -10.72 7.80 -7.28
N LEU A 13 -9.41 7.57 -7.17
CA LEU A 13 -8.76 6.97 -6.02
C LEU A 13 -7.85 8.00 -5.35
N TRP A 14 -7.72 7.86 -4.05
CA TRP A 14 -6.75 8.56 -3.22
C TRP A 14 -5.55 7.64 -2.95
N PHE A 15 -4.41 8.24 -2.61
CA PHE A 15 -3.14 7.52 -2.49
C PHE A 15 -3.16 6.34 -1.51
N ASP A 16 -4.06 6.32 -0.53
CA ASP A 16 -4.20 5.31 0.51
C ASP A 16 -5.30 4.27 0.23
N ASN A 17 -6.04 4.40 -0.88
CA ASN A 17 -7.08 3.44 -1.24
C ASN A 17 -6.51 2.02 -1.41
N LEU A 18 -7.24 1.04 -0.87
CA LEU A 18 -7.02 -0.38 -1.07
C LEU A 18 -7.99 -0.98 -2.09
N ALA A 19 -9.14 -0.34 -2.30
CA ALA A 19 -10.15 -0.78 -3.25
C ALA A 19 -10.77 0.43 -3.93
N THR A 20 -11.39 0.18 -5.08
CA THR A 20 -12.28 1.12 -5.73
C THR A 20 -13.56 1.32 -4.92
N ALA A 21 -14.35 2.34 -5.29
CA ALA A 21 -15.68 2.56 -4.69
C ALA A 21 -16.60 1.34 -4.85
N ASP A 22 -16.43 0.58 -5.95
CA ASP A 22 -17.18 -0.65 -6.24
C ASP A 22 -16.58 -1.90 -5.56
N GLY A 23 -15.54 -1.73 -4.74
CA GLY A 23 -14.94 -2.81 -3.95
C GLY A 23 -13.90 -3.65 -4.68
N THR A 24 -13.54 -3.33 -5.93
CA THR A 24 -12.45 -4.02 -6.63
C THR A 24 -11.12 -3.73 -5.92
N PRO A 25 -10.38 -4.75 -5.46
CA PRO A 25 -9.07 -4.55 -4.88
C PRO A 25 -8.12 -3.90 -5.88
N VAL A 26 -7.37 -2.90 -5.42
CA VAL A 26 -6.32 -2.24 -6.20
C VAL A 26 -5.05 -2.12 -5.37
N GLY A 27 -3.91 -1.98 -6.06
CA GLY A 27 -2.62 -1.69 -5.48
C GLY A 27 -1.96 -0.52 -6.20
N TYR A 28 -1.19 0.27 -5.46
CA TYR A 28 -0.39 1.35 -5.99
C TYR A 28 0.95 0.82 -6.51
N ASP A 29 1.27 1.14 -7.75
CA ASP A 29 2.58 0.92 -8.35
C ASP A 29 3.42 2.20 -8.22
N PRO A 30 4.47 2.22 -7.37
CA PRO A 30 5.32 3.40 -7.22
C PRO A 30 6.22 3.67 -8.44
N GLN A 31 6.45 2.71 -9.33
CA GLN A 31 7.22 2.93 -10.56
C GLN A 31 6.35 3.61 -11.62
N ALA A 32 5.14 3.10 -11.85
CA ALA A 32 4.19 3.69 -12.78
C ALA A 32 3.46 4.93 -12.20
N ARG A 33 3.53 5.11 -10.88
CA ARG A 33 2.83 6.14 -10.10
C ARG A 33 1.32 6.14 -10.35
N SER A 34 0.74 4.94 -10.40
CA SER A 34 -0.67 4.70 -10.71
C SER A 34 -1.21 3.53 -9.90
N PHE A 35 -2.55 3.39 -9.88
CA PHE A 35 -3.18 2.20 -9.35
C PHE A 35 -3.32 1.13 -10.42
N VAL A 36 -3.20 -0.13 -9.99
CA VAL A 36 -3.47 -1.33 -10.79
C VAL A 36 -4.41 -2.25 -10.03
N ALA A 37 -5.25 -2.99 -10.75
CA ALA A 37 -6.21 -3.93 -10.13
C ALA A 37 -5.69 -5.37 -10.02
N SER A 38 -4.52 -5.65 -10.61
CA SER A 38 -3.97 -7.00 -10.60
C SER A 38 -2.98 -7.20 -9.45
N PRO A 39 -3.04 -8.34 -8.74
CA PRO A 39 -2.00 -8.77 -7.82
C PRO A 39 -0.64 -8.99 -8.54
N PRO A 40 0.47 -9.11 -7.79
CA PRO A 40 0.53 -9.32 -6.33
C PRO A 40 0.54 -8.03 -5.50
N TYR A 41 -0.17 -8.07 -4.38
CA TYR A 41 -0.13 -7.03 -3.35
C TYR A 41 0.91 -7.35 -2.27
N CYS A 42 1.38 -6.33 -1.56
CA CYS A 42 2.29 -6.49 -0.43
C CYS A 42 1.78 -7.52 0.59
N ALA A 43 2.64 -8.41 1.06
CA ALA A 43 2.31 -9.39 2.11
C ALA A 43 1.79 -8.76 3.41
N ASN A 44 2.17 -7.51 3.70
CA ASN A 44 1.67 -6.77 4.87
C ASN A 44 0.26 -6.18 4.66
N ARG A 45 -0.36 -6.34 3.50
CA ARG A 45 -1.68 -5.77 3.18
C ARG A 45 -2.74 -6.15 4.21
N GLU A 46 -2.85 -7.43 4.54
CA GLU A 46 -3.85 -7.94 5.48
C GLU A 46 -3.58 -7.54 6.93
N ILE A 47 -2.36 -7.12 7.26
CA ILE A 47 -1.97 -6.80 8.65
C ILE A 47 -2.08 -5.29 8.91
N ILE A 48 -1.61 -4.46 7.98
CA ILE A 48 -1.51 -3.01 8.17
C ILE A 48 -2.19 -2.18 7.08
N GLY A 49 -2.95 -2.81 6.17
CA GLY A 49 -3.57 -2.10 5.05
C GLY A 49 -2.54 -1.53 4.07
N CYS A 50 -1.41 -2.23 3.84
CA CYS A 50 -0.45 -1.79 2.83
C CYS A 50 -1.07 -1.84 1.43
N ASN A 51 -1.10 -0.70 0.75
CA ASN A 51 -1.73 -0.57 -0.54
C ASN A 51 -0.77 -0.66 -1.74
N TRP A 52 0.53 -0.83 -1.54
CA TRP A 52 1.48 -0.98 -2.65
C TRP A 52 1.54 -2.41 -3.19
N ILE A 53 1.86 -2.55 -4.48
CA ILE A 53 2.13 -3.85 -5.11
C ILE A 53 3.46 -4.46 -4.64
N ALA A 54 3.57 -5.77 -4.75
CA ALA A 54 4.79 -6.55 -4.50
C ALA A 54 5.41 -7.01 -5.84
N PRO A 55 6.71 -7.37 -5.85
CA PRO A 55 7.32 -7.98 -7.04
C PRO A 55 6.80 -9.39 -7.32
N GLU A 56 6.40 -10.13 -6.29
CA GLU A 56 5.92 -11.51 -6.39
C GLU A 56 4.91 -11.84 -5.27
N PRO A 57 4.09 -12.90 -5.41
CA PRO A 57 3.15 -13.32 -4.38
C PRO A 57 3.83 -13.64 -3.05
N GLY A 58 3.32 -13.09 -1.96
CA GLY A 58 3.87 -13.30 -0.62
C GLY A 58 5.10 -12.45 -0.27
N ALA A 59 5.63 -11.65 -1.22
CA ALA A 59 6.72 -10.73 -0.94
C ALA A 59 6.24 -9.39 -0.36
N PHE A 60 7.18 -8.66 0.26
CA PHE A 60 6.96 -7.28 0.67
C PHE A 60 7.10 -6.32 -0.53
N CYS A 61 6.30 -5.25 -0.54
CA CYS A 61 6.52 -4.14 -1.47
C CYS A 61 7.84 -3.40 -1.17
N ARG A 62 8.30 -2.56 -2.10
CA ARG A 62 9.53 -1.75 -1.94
C ARG A 62 9.61 -1.02 -0.60
N SER A 63 8.50 -0.42 -0.16
CA SER A 63 8.44 0.27 1.13
C SER A 63 8.60 -0.70 2.30
N CYS A 64 7.74 -1.71 2.40
CA CYS A 64 7.75 -2.63 3.55
C CYS A 64 9.02 -3.47 3.62
N ALA A 65 9.67 -3.77 2.49
CA ALA A 65 10.96 -4.47 2.45
C ALA A 65 12.09 -3.68 3.14
N MET A 66 11.97 -2.36 3.31
CA MET A 66 12.95 -1.54 4.05
C MET A 66 12.83 -1.66 5.57
N THR A 67 11.76 -2.27 6.09
CA THR A 67 11.58 -2.50 7.53
C THR A 67 12.11 -3.87 7.89
N ALA A 68 13.34 -3.92 8.42
CA ALA A 68 14.00 -5.17 8.78
C ALA A 68 13.28 -5.96 9.88
N LEU A 69 12.59 -5.26 10.80
CA LEU A 69 11.86 -5.86 11.92
C LEU A 69 10.51 -5.17 12.11
N ALA A 70 9.44 -5.95 12.04
CA ALA A 70 8.10 -5.51 12.43
C ALA A 70 7.96 -5.52 13.96
N PRO A 71 7.12 -4.66 14.55
CA PRO A 71 6.89 -4.69 15.99
C PRO A 71 6.21 -5.98 16.43
N ASP A 72 6.36 -6.34 17.70
CA ASP A 72 5.54 -7.38 18.33
C ASP A 72 4.07 -6.94 18.29
N ARG A 73 3.24 -7.74 17.62
CA ARG A 73 1.83 -7.44 17.36
C ARG A 73 0.95 -7.62 18.59
N THR A 74 1.46 -8.27 19.64
CA THR A 74 0.74 -8.45 20.91
C THR A 74 0.80 -7.19 21.78
N MET A 75 1.74 -6.28 21.51
CA MET A 75 1.84 -5.01 22.22
C MET A 75 0.68 -4.09 21.84
N PHE A 76 0.16 -3.38 22.85
CA PHE A 76 -0.92 -2.41 22.68
C PHE A 76 -0.56 -1.37 21.60
N ASN A 77 -1.48 -1.13 20.66
CA ASN A 77 -1.33 -0.22 19.53
C ASN A 77 -0.14 -0.48 18.57
N ALA A 78 0.54 -1.63 18.64
CA ALA A 78 1.66 -1.92 17.75
C ALA A 78 1.26 -1.91 16.27
N VAL A 79 0.18 -2.62 15.92
CA VAL A 79 -0.32 -2.72 14.54
C VAL A 79 -0.78 -1.37 13.96
N PRO A 80 -1.66 -0.58 14.62
CA PRO A 80 -2.08 0.71 14.08
C PRO A 80 -0.92 1.71 13.96
N ASN A 81 -0.01 1.76 14.93
CA ASN A 81 1.17 2.65 14.86
C ASN A 81 2.12 2.23 13.72
N TRP A 82 2.28 0.93 13.50
CA TRP A 82 3.05 0.41 12.38
C TRP A 82 2.40 0.75 11.04
N ALA A 83 1.08 0.63 10.92
CA ALA A 83 0.35 1.01 9.72
C ALA A 83 0.57 2.48 9.35
N LEU A 84 0.46 3.38 10.34
CA LEU A 84 0.74 4.81 10.16
C LEU A 84 2.20 5.07 9.74
N THR A 85 3.15 4.39 10.37
CA THR A 85 4.59 4.52 10.06
C THR A 85 4.88 4.10 8.63
N GLU A 86 4.37 2.95 8.19
CA GLU A 86 4.54 2.47 6.81
C GLU A 86 3.81 3.35 5.80
N ALA A 87 2.63 3.87 6.13
CA ALA A 87 1.92 4.83 5.28
C ALA A 87 2.72 6.13 5.08
N ALA A 88 3.30 6.67 6.16
CA ALA A 88 4.15 7.86 6.10
C ALA A 88 5.43 7.61 5.27
N LYS A 89 6.07 6.44 5.43
CA LYS A 89 7.23 6.06 4.63
C LYS A 89 6.90 5.96 3.14
N ARG A 90 5.75 5.37 2.78
CA ARG A 90 5.28 5.32 1.38
C ARG A 90 5.11 6.71 0.78
N TRP A 91 4.58 7.68 1.54
CA TRP A 91 4.54 9.07 1.11
C TRP A 91 5.92 9.63 0.82
N VAL A 92 6.90 9.42 1.71
CA VAL A 92 8.28 9.87 1.47
C VAL A 92 8.83 9.26 0.19
N LEU A 93 8.77 7.92 0.06
CA LEU A 93 9.33 7.20 -1.08
C LEU A 93 8.71 7.61 -2.42
N ASP A 94 7.40 7.80 -2.50
CA ASP A 94 6.70 8.26 -3.72
C ASP A 94 6.99 9.73 -4.10
N ASN A 95 7.72 10.45 -3.25
CA ASN A 95 8.14 11.82 -3.50
C ASN A 95 9.66 11.95 -3.77
N LEU A 96 10.43 10.85 -3.71
CA LEU A 96 11.88 10.88 -3.90
C LEU A 96 12.35 10.60 -5.35
N GLY A 97 11.46 10.19 -6.25
CA GLY A 97 11.78 9.88 -7.65
C GLY A 97 12.22 8.43 -7.84
#